data_AF-A0A8X6NZI6-F1
#
_entry.id   AF-A0A8X6NZI6-F1
#
_cell.length_a   1.000
_cell.length_b   1.000
_cell.length_c   1.000
_cell.angle_alpha   90.00
_cell.angle_beta   90.00
_cell.angle_gamma   90.00
#
_symmetry.space_group_name_H-M   'P 1'
#
loop_
_entity.id
_entity.type
_entity.pdbx_description
1 polymer ?
#
loop_
_entity_poly.entity_id
_entity_poly.type
_entity_poly.pdbx_seq_one_letter_code
_entity_poly.pdbx_strand_id
1 'polypeptide(L)'
;MHVVIRLAKHHPVCVCDNILKIVVAVCNEVKNFRQSVAGKAVLTLGYLYEIMGKKLENKLRLVIGALLAKSGNRTLSAYFRLTIKSLFKIMNSTTAHKTALAFIHEGARHPNKASRETAAQFLVLLTEQLGSVNSLASPLSGHMLKCATLFVFDCSALTRHCGKRMFQVFKNNRKFNKLKEQHLEINTIENLAKILEQIETKGVSEEYLPINIIK
;
A
#
# COMPACT_ATOMS: atom_id res chain seq x y z
N MET A 1 19.07 16.16 0.35
CA MET A 1 18.34 15.12 1.12
C MET A 1 18.34 15.42 2.62
N HIS A 2 19.48 15.35 3.34
CA HIS A 2 19.51 15.61 4.80
C HIS A 2 19.04 17.02 5.21
N VAL A 3 19.34 18.03 4.40
CA VAL A 3 18.90 19.42 4.64
C VAL A 3 17.37 19.52 4.67
N VAL A 4 16.66 18.81 3.78
CA VAL A 4 15.18 18.80 3.73
C VAL A 4 14.60 18.24 5.03
N ILE A 5 15.19 17.17 5.56
CA ILE A 5 14.76 16.56 6.83
C ILE A 5 15.02 17.50 8.02
N ARG A 6 16.19 18.15 8.06
CA ARG A 6 16.50 19.14 9.11
C ARG A 6 15.56 20.34 9.06
N LEU A 7 15.27 20.86 7.86
CA LEU A 7 14.29 21.93 7.69
C LEU A 7 12.89 21.48 8.11
N ALA A 8 12.46 20.27 7.75
CA ALA A 8 11.15 19.75 8.18
C ALA A 8 11.06 19.64 9.71
N LYS A 9 12.17 19.28 10.39
CA LYS A 9 12.22 19.14 11.85
C LYS A 9 12.25 20.47 12.59
N HIS A 10 13.02 21.45 12.10
CA HIS A 10 13.30 22.69 12.83
C HIS A 10 12.52 23.91 12.29
N HIS A 11 12.14 23.90 11.02
CA HIS A 11 11.44 24.99 10.33
C HIS A 11 10.32 24.44 9.44
N PRO A 12 9.31 23.74 10.01
CA PRO A 12 8.29 23.01 9.24
C PRO A 12 7.45 23.91 8.33
N VAL A 13 7.28 25.19 8.68
CA VAL A 13 6.51 26.17 7.89
C VAL A 13 7.16 26.38 6.52
N CYS A 14 8.47 26.60 6.46
CA CYS A 14 9.21 26.79 5.21
C CYS A 14 9.09 25.58 4.26
N VAL A 15 9.01 24.38 4.84
CA VAL A 15 8.80 23.14 4.07
C VAL A 15 7.36 23.03 3.59
N CYS A 16 6.37 23.41 4.41
CA CYS A 16 4.96 23.39 4.05
C CYS A 16 4.66 24.29 2.83
N ASP A 17 5.20 25.50 2.81
CA ASP A 17 4.97 26.47 1.72
C ASP A 17 5.46 25.96 0.35
N ASN A 18 6.46 25.07 0.36
CA ASN A 18 7.08 24.52 -0.84
C ASN A 18 6.89 23.00 -0.96
N ILE A 19 5.97 22.42 -0.19
CA ILE A 19 5.94 20.97 0.03
C ILE A 19 5.76 20.17 -1.25
N LEU A 20 4.91 20.63 -2.16
CA LEU A 20 4.68 19.95 -3.44
C LEU A 20 5.96 19.90 -4.27
N LYS A 21 6.66 21.04 -4.41
CA LYS A 21 7.92 21.12 -5.17
C LYS A 21 8.99 20.21 -4.56
N ILE A 22 9.11 20.22 -3.24
CA ILE A 22 10.05 19.37 -2.49
C ILE A 22 9.73 17.89 -2.73
N VAL A 23 8.47 17.47 -2.54
CA VAL A 23 8.06 16.07 -2.71
C VAL A 23 8.29 15.61 -4.15
N VAL A 24 7.91 16.41 -5.15
CA VAL A 24 8.14 16.08 -6.58
C VAL A 24 9.62 15.91 -6.88
N ALA A 25 10.46 16.84 -6.41
CA ALA A 25 11.91 16.75 -6.61
C ALA A 25 12.50 15.48 -5.97
N VAL A 26 12.10 15.15 -4.74
CA VAL A 26 12.57 13.93 -4.06
C VAL A 26 12.05 12.67 -4.76
N CYS A 27 10.79 12.65 -5.22
CA CYS A 27 10.24 11.54 -6.00
C CYS A 27 10.98 11.32 -7.33
N ASN A 28 11.46 12.38 -7.98
CA ASN A 28 12.29 12.24 -9.17
C ASN A 28 13.64 11.60 -8.84
N GLU A 29 14.24 11.95 -7.70
CA GLU A 29 15.49 11.32 -7.25
C GLU A 29 15.35 9.84 -6.86
N VAL A 30 14.15 9.36 -6.50
CA VAL A 30 13.91 7.92 -6.30
C VAL A 30 14.19 7.11 -7.58
N LYS A 31 13.94 7.71 -8.75
CA LYS A 31 14.15 7.10 -10.07
C LYS A 31 15.62 7.14 -10.52
N ASN A 32 16.50 7.75 -9.73
CA ASN A 32 17.91 7.93 -10.11
C ASN A 32 18.63 6.58 -10.29
N PHE A 33 19.45 6.49 -11.33
CA PHE A 33 20.29 5.31 -11.63
C PHE A 33 21.39 5.10 -10.59
N ARG A 34 21.92 6.20 -10.02
CA ARG A 34 22.88 6.14 -8.92
C ARG A 34 22.14 5.69 -7.68
N GLN A 35 22.32 4.42 -7.35
CA GLN A 35 21.56 3.77 -6.30
C GLN A 35 21.77 4.44 -4.92
N SER A 36 22.96 4.99 -4.65
CA SER A 36 23.22 5.78 -3.43
C SER A 36 22.36 7.05 -3.32
N VAL A 37 22.07 7.71 -4.44
CA VAL A 37 21.21 8.89 -4.49
C VAL A 37 19.75 8.46 -4.31
N ALA A 38 19.32 7.44 -5.06
CA ALA A 38 17.97 6.90 -4.96
C ALA A 38 17.63 6.36 -3.56
N GLY A 39 18.57 5.66 -2.92
CA GLY A 39 18.41 5.15 -1.55
C GLY A 39 18.22 6.27 -0.53
N LYS A 40 18.98 7.37 -0.67
CA LYS A 40 18.79 8.58 0.16
C LYS A 40 17.43 9.24 -0.11
N ALA A 41 16.97 9.27 -1.36
CA ALA A 41 15.65 9.80 -1.72
C ALA A 41 14.51 8.99 -1.09
N VAL A 42 14.58 7.66 -1.22
CA VAL A 42 13.62 6.72 -0.62
C VAL A 42 13.49 6.95 0.88
N LEU A 43 14.61 6.96 1.61
CA LEU A 43 14.62 7.20 3.05
C LEU A 43 14.11 8.60 3.40
N THR A 44 14.46 9.62 2.62
CA THR A 44 14.01 11.00 2.83
C THR A 44 12.48 11.07 2.79
N LEU A 45 11.82 10.38 1.85
CA LEU A 45 10.35 10.33 1.80
C LEU A 45 9.77 9.70 3.07
N GLY A 46 10.32 8.56 3.52
CA GLY A 46 9.88 7.92 4.75
C GLY A 46 10.00 8.83 5.98
N TYR A 47 11.16 9.47 6.16
CA TYR A 47 11.38 10.41 7.27
C TYR A 47 10.54 11.67 7.17
N LEU A 48 10.28 12.18 5.96
CA LEU A 48 9.46 13.37 5.78
C LEU A 48 8.01 13.11 6.24
N TYR A 49 7.46 11.92 5.97
CA TYR A 49 6.15 11.51 6.50
C TYR A 49 6.18 11.26 8.00
N GLU A 50 7.27 10.73 8.56
CA GLU A 50 7.39 10.56 10.01
C GLU A 50 7.36 11.91 10.76
N ILE A 51 7.92 12.98 10.17
CA ILE A 51 7.96 14.31 10.81
C ILE A 51 6.68 15.11 10.51
N MET A 52 6.19 15.09 9.27
CA MET A 52 5.06 15.94 8.84
C MET A 52 3.70 15.23 8.95
N GLY A 53 3.70 13.91 8.95
CA GLY A 53 2.52 13.06 9.09
C GLY A 53 1.35 13.47 8.20
N LYS A 54 0.22 13.74 8.84
CA LYS A 54 -1.06 14.08 8.22
C LYS A 54 -0.99 15.25 7.23
N LYS A 55 -0.04 16.18 7.40
CA LYS A 55 0.15 17.34 6.50
C LYS A 55 0.50 16.93 5.07
N LEU A 56 1.01 15.71 4.86
CA LEU A 56 1.42 15.20 3.55
C LEU A 56 0.41 14.24 2.91
N GLU A 57 -0.73 14.00 3.55
CA GLU A 57 -1.68 12.98 3.05
C GLU A 57 -2.18 13.28 1.64
N ASN A 58 -2.27 14.55 1.25
CA ASN A 58 -2.63 14.96 -0.11
C ASN A 58 -1.57 14.61 -1.17
N LYS A 59 -0.38 14.12 -0.77
CA LYS A 59 0.70 13.65 -1.65
C LYS A 59 0.93 12.14 -1.58
N LEU A 60 0.10 11.39 -0.84
CA LEU A 60 0.27 9.94 -0.65
C LEU A 60 0.38 9.19 -1.97
N ARG A 61 -0.49 9.46 -2.93
CA ARG A 61 -0.48 8.81 -4.26
C ARG A 61 0.85 9.00 -4.98
N LEU A 62 1.31 10.24 -5.10
CA LEU A 62 2.58 10.55 -5.76
C LEU A 62 3.76 9.80 -5.13
N VAL A 63 3.81 9.77 -3.79
CA VAL A 63 4.92 9.20 -3.04
C VAL A 63 4.89 7.67 -3.06
N ILE A 64 3.73 7.07 -2.80
CA ILE A 64 3.56 5.62 -2.84
C ILE A 64 3.81 5.09 -4.26
N GLY A 65 3.30 5.76 -5.30
CA GLY A 65 3.57 5.39 -6.69
C GLY A 65 5.07 5.39 -7.02
N ALA A 66 5.80 6.42 -6.62
CA ALA A 66 7.26 6.49 -6.81
C ALA A 66 8.00 5.35 -6.09
N LEU A 67 7.61 5.03 -4.86
CA LEU A 67 8.22 3.96 -4.06
C LEU A 67 7.86 2.56 -4.59
N LEU A 68 6.62 2.33 -5.02
CA LEU A 68 6.20 1.07 -5.65
C LEU A 68 6.90 0.83 -6.98
N ALA A 69 7.08 1.87 -7.80
CA ALA A 69 7.87 1.76 -9.03
C ALA A 69 9.32 1.34 -8.71
N LYS A 70 9.89 1.86 -7.60
CA LYS A 70 11.25 1.48 -7.17
C LYS A 70 11.33 0.06 -6.60
N SER A 71 10.31 -0.41 -5.87
CA SER A 71 10.27 -1.78 -5.34
C SER A 71 10.25 -2.84 -6.44
N GLY A 72 9.89 -2.46 -7.66
CA GLY A 72 9.94 -3.29 -8.87
C GLY A 72 11.33 -3.74 -9.27
N ASN A 73 12.39 -3.08 -8.81
CA ASN A 73 13.79 -3.40 -9.12
C ASN A 73 14.42 -4.22 -7.98
N ARG A 74 14.09 -5.52 -7.94
CA ARG A 74 14.51 -6.46 -6.88
C ARG A 74 15.97 -6.91 -6.97
N THR A 75 16.70 -6.54 -8.01
CA THR A 75 18.09 -6.96 -8.25
C THR A 75 19.03 -6.55 -7.11
N LEU A 76 18.65 -5.57 -6.29
CA LEU A 76 19.41 -5.14 -5.13
C LEU A 76 18.55 -5.20 -3.86
N SER A 77 18.64 -6.33 -3.15
CA SER A 77 17.88 -6.65 -1.92
C SER A 77 17.93 -5.53 -0.86
N ALA A 78 19.04 -4.79 -0.75
CA ALA A 78 19.17 -3.66 0.15
C ALA A 78 18.17 -2.51 -0.13
N TYR A 79 17.91 -2.18 -1.40
CA TYR A 79 17.01 -1.08 -1.76
C TYR A 79 15.54 -1.45 -1.62
N PHE A 80 15.23 -2.72 -1.87
CA PHE A 80 13.92 -3.24 -1.52
C PHE A 80 13.65 -3.04 -0.02
N ARG A 81 14.59 -3.42 0.86
CA ARG A 81 14.47 -3.18 2.31
C ARG A 81 14.28 -1.70 2.66
N LEU A 82 15.06 -0.79 2.06
CA LEU A 82 14.91 0.65 2.28
C LEU A 82 13.52 1.16 1.86
N THR A 83 13.00 0.64 0.75
CA THR A 83 11.68 1.00 0.22
C THR A 83 10.59 0.53 1.16
N ILE A 84 10.63 -0.74 1.61
CA ILE A 84 9.66 -1.27 2.57
C ILE A 84 9.73 -0.50 3.90
N LYS A 85 10.93 -0.22 4.43
CA LYS A 85 11.11 0.60 5.64
C LYS A 85 10.48 1.99 5.50
N SER A 86 10.62 2.61 4.33
CA SER A 86 10.05 3.95 4.08
C SER A 86 8.53 3.91 3.93
N LEU A 87 7.99 2.89 3.25
CA LEU A 87 6.55 2.67 3.15
C LEU A 87 5.91 2.40 4.52
N PHE A 88 6.57 1.66 5.41
CA PHE A 88 6.11 1.50 6.80
C PHE A 88 6.05 2.82 7.56
N LYS A 89 7.08 3.67 7.44
CA LYS A 89 7.05 5.01 8.06
C LYS A 89 5.88 5.83 7.56
N ILE A 90 5.60 5.80 6.26
CA ILE A 90 4.45 6.48 5.66
C ILE A 90 3.15 5.92 6.24
N MET A 91 2.97 4.59 6.21
CA MET A 91 1.78 3.91 6.70
C MET A 91 1.49 4.24 8.17
N ASN A 92 2.51 4.19 9.02
CA ASN A 92 2.37 4.43 10.46
C ASN A 92 2.14 5.91 10.81
N SER A 93 2.47 6.83 9.90
CA SER A 93 2.37 8.28 10.15
C SER A 93 1.16 8.95 9.50
N THR A 94 0.27 8.16 8.87
CA THR A 94 -0.86 8.66 8.08
C THR A 94 -2.16 7.90 8.36
N THR A 95 -3.28 8.45 7.91
CA THR A 95 -4.59 7.84 8.08
C THR A 95 -4.70 6.59 7.21
N ALA A 96 -4.90 5.42 7.85
CA ALA A 96 -4.96 4.12 7.20
C ALA A 96 -5.91 4.07 5.99
N HIS A 97 -7.07 4.74 6.07
CA HIS A 97 -8.03 4.82 4.97
C HIS A 97 -7.46 5.50 3.70
N LYS A 98 -6.82 6.67 3.87
CA LYS A 98 -6.20 7.40 2.76
C LYS A 98 -4.98 6.66 2.20
N THR A 99 -4.22 6.02 3.07
CA THR A 99 -3.06 5.23 2.70
C THR A 99 -3.47 3.99 1.92
N ALA A 100 -4.53 3.30 2.34
CA ALA A 100 -5.12 2.18 1.60
C ALA A 100 -5.58 2.63 0.20
N LEU A 101 -6.32 3.74 0.09
CA LEU A 101 -6.70 4.28 -1.22
C LEU A 101 -5.49 4.57 -2.11
N ALA A 102 -4.44 5.16 -1.57
CA ALA A 102 -3.23 5.43 -2.35
C ALA A 102 -2.55 4.13 -2.84
N PHE A 103 -2.44 3.10 -2.00
CA PHE A 103 -1.92 1.79 -2.44
C PHE A 103 -2.82 1.12 -3.49
N ILE A 104 -4.14 1.23 -3.36
CA ILE A 104 -5.08 0.69 -4.36
C ILE A 104 -4.87 1.39 -5.71
N HIS A 105 -4.86 2.73 -5.72
CA HIS A 105 -4.74 3.50 -6.96
C HIS A 105 -3.40 3.30 -7.66
N GLU A 106 -2.30 3.24 -6.90
CA GLU A 106 -0.96 3.21 -7.49
C GLU A 106 -0.39 1.79 -7.64
N GLY A 107 -0.94 0.81 -6.92
CA GLY A 107 -0.38 -0.53 -6.81
C GLY A 107 -1.23 -1.65 -7.39
N ALA A 108 -2.56 -1.56 -7.33
CA ALA A 108 -3.43 -2.71 -7.62
C ALA A 108 -3.27 -3.25 -9.05
N ARG A 109 -3.12 -2.34 -10.02
CA ARG A 109 -2.95 -2.64 -11.46
C ARG A 109 -1.56 -2.33 -11.99
N HIS A 110 -0.56 -2.22 -11.13
CA HIS A 110 0.78 -1.85 -11.56
C HIS A 110 1.36 -2.89 -12.55
N PRO A 111 2.03 -2.50 -13.65
CA PRO A 111 2.51 -3.46 -14.65
C PRO A 111 3.57 -4.43 -14.09
N ASN A 112 4.44 -3.94 -13.21
CA ASN A 112 5.47 -4.75 -12.56
C ASN A 112 4.87 -5.64 -11.44
N LYS A 113 5.09 -6.96 -11.54
CA LYS A 113 4.65 -7.98 -10.56
C LYS A 113 5.12 -7.68 -9.13
N ALA A 114 6.38 -7.28 -8.95
CA ALA A 114 6.94 -7.02 -7.63
C ALA A 114 6.29 -5.82 -6.94
N SER A 115 5.94 -4.78 -7.69
CA SER A 115 5.20 -3.63 -7.19
C SER A 115 3.78 -4.02 -6.74
N ARG A 116 3.07 -4.86 -7.52
CA ARG A 116 1.75 -5.38 -7.13
C ARG A 116 1.83 -6.21 -5.86
N GLU A 117 2.82 -7.09 -5.75
CA GLU A 117 3.08 -7.89 -4.55
C GLU A 117 3.38 -7.01 -3.32
N THR A 118 4.15 -5.92 -3.48
CA THR A 118 4.38 -4.97 -2.39
C THR A 118 3.09 -4.28 -1.98
N ALA A 119 2.31 -3.76 -2.93
CA ALA A 119 1.06 -3.08 -2.64
C ALA A 119 0.05 -4.02 -1.95
N ALA A 120 -0.07 -5.26 -2.43
CA ALA A 120 -0.97 -6.25 -1.88
C ALA A 120 -0.65 -6.59 -0.42
N GLN A 121 0.64 -6.75 -0.09
CA GLN A 121 1.05 -6.99 1.30
C GLN A 121 0.76 -5.80 2.22
N PHE A 122 1.03 -4.56 1.78
CA PHE A 122 0.66 -3.38 2.58
C PHE A 122 -0.86 -3.23 2.74
N LEU A 123 -1.64 -3.59 1.72
CA LEU A 123 -3.10 -3.58 1.80
C LEU A 123 -3.64 -4.64 2.75
N VAL A 124 -2.99 -5.81 2.89
CA VAL A 124 -3.33 -6.78 3.94
C VAL A 124 -3.12 -6.18 5.32
N LEU A 125 -1.94 -5.60 5.58
CA LEU A 125 -1.63 -4.96 6.87
C LEU A 125 -2.64 -3.84 7.22
N LEU A 126 -2.98 -3.01 6.24
CA LEU A 126 -3.98 -1.95 6.40
C LEU A 126 -5.39 -2.51 6.62
N THR A 127 -5.75 -3.59 5.93
CA THR A 127 -7.05 -4.27 6.09
C THR A 127 -7.19 -4.85 7.50
N GLU A 128 -6.13 -5.50 7.99
CA GLU A 128 -6.07 -6.05 9.34
C GLU A 128 -6.12 -4.94 10.40
N GLN A 129 -5.36 -3.86 10.20
CA GLN A 129 -5.37 -2.68 11.09
C GLN A 129 -6.74 -2.01 11.15
N LEU A 130 -7.42 -1.86 10.01
CA LEU A 130 -8.75 -1.25 9.93
C LEU A 130 -9.85 -2.19 10.47
N GLY A 131 -9.62 -3.50 10.38
CA GLY A 131 -10.62 -4.52 10.69
C GLY A 131 -11.76 -4.56 9.65
N SER A 132 -12.71 -5.48 9.86
CA SER A 132 -13.78 -5.76 8.91
C SER A 132 -14.74 -4.57 8.71
N VAL A 133 -15.02 -3.82 9.77
CA VAL A 133 -15.95 -2.68 9.76
C VAL A 133 -15.37 -1.50 8.99
N ASN A 134 -14.17 -1.04 9.34
CA ASN A 134 -13.60 0.17 8.74
C ASN A 134 -13.03 -0.07 7.34
N SER A 135 -12.55 -1.28 7.05
CA SER A 135 -12.11 -1.62 5.69
C SER A 135 -13.24 -1.58 4.67
N LEU A 136 -14.48 -1.83 5.12
CA LEU A 136 -15.68 -1.81 4.30
C LEU A 136 -16.62 -0.64 4.63
N ALA A 137 -16.09 0.41 5.26
CA ALA A 137 -16.81 1.67 5.45
C ALA A 137 -16.79 2.50 4.16
N SER A 138 -17.86 3.26 3.92
CA SER A 138 -17.89 4.25 2.83
C SER A 138 -16.88 5.37 3.09
N PRO A 139 -16.16 5.89 2.07
CA PRO A 139 -16.20 5.53 0.65
C PRO A 139 -15.18 4.45 0.21
N LEU A 140 -14.55 3.74 1.15
CA LEU A 140 -13.46 2.79 0.89
C LEU A 140 -13.95 1.41 0.45
N SER A 141 -15.15 1.00 0.90
CA SER A 141 -15.75 -0.33 0.64
C SER A 141 -15.61 -0.82 -0.80
N GLY A 142 -16.06 -0.02 -1.78
CA GLY A 142 -16.02 -0.40 -3.19
C GLY A 142 -14.60 -0.53 -3.72
N HIS A 143 -13.68 0.34 -3.29
CA HIS A 143 -12.28 0.28 -3.69
C HIS A 143 -11.59 -0.96 -3.14
N MET A 144 -11.81 -1.29 -1.87
CA MET A 144 -11.24 -2.47 -1.21
C MET A 144 -11.76 -3.77 -1.81
N LEU A 145 -13.07 -3.88 -2.05
CA LEU A 145 -13.68 -5.07 -2.65
C LEU A 145 -13.16 -5.30 -4.07
N LYS A 146 -13.16 -4.26 -4.92
CA LYS A 146 -12.63 -4.35 -6.29
C LYS A 146 -11.14 -4.70 -6.29
N CYS A 147 -10.36 -4.13 -5.37
CA CYS A 147 -8.93 -4.41 -5.27
C CYS A 147 -8.64 -5.84 -4.79
N ALA A 148 -9.29 -6.32 -3.73
CA ALA A 148 -9.10 -7.69 -3.24
C ALA A 148 -9.55 -8.72 -4.28
N THR A 149 -10.62 -8.43 -5.01
CA THR A 149 -11.09 -9.23 -6.14
C THR A 149 -10.04 -9.32 -7.24
N LEU A 150 -9.46 -8.18 -7.64
CA LEU A 150 -8.36 -8.17 -8.61
C LEU A 150 -7.19 -9.03 -8.13
N PHE A 151 -6.84 -8.96 -6.85
CA PHE A 151 -5.73 -9.71 -6.29
C PHE A 151 -5.94 -11.21 -6.29
N VAL A 152 -7.13 -11.72 -5.95
CA VAL A 152 -7.36 -13.18 -5.93
C VAL A 152 -7.30 -13.83 -7.32
N PHE A 153 -7.42 -13.03 -8.38
CA PHE A 153 -7.24 -13.47 -9.77
C PHE A 153 -5.87 -13.05 -10.38
N ASP A 154 -4.95 -12.49 -9.59
CA ASP A 154 -3.62 -12.08 -10.10
C ASP A 154 -2.77 -13.30 -10.51
N CYS A 155 -1.86 -13.12 -11.47
CA CYS A 155 -0.92 -14.16 -11.87
C CYS A 155 0.09 -14.52 -10.75
N SER A 156 0.39 -13.61 -9.83
CA SER A 156 1.27 -13.85 -8.67
C SER A 156 0.57 -14.62 -7.56
N ALA A 157 1.14 -15.77 -7.17
CA ALA A 157 0.64 -16.55 -6.02
C ALA A 157 0.62 -15.74 -4.72
N LEU A 158 1.64 -14.90 -4.49
CA LEU A 158 1.70 -14.02 -3.31
C LEU A 158 0.59 -12.97 -3.32
N THR A 159 0.32 -12.38 -4.49
CA THR A 159 -0.78 -11.40 -4.62
C THR A 159 -2.13 -12.06 -4.42
N ARG A 160 -2.35 -13.26 -4.98
CA ARG A 160 -3.57 -14.06 -4.73
C ARG A 160 -3.74 -14.37 -3.25
N HIS A 161 -2.66 -14.77 -2.59
CA HIS A 161 -2.66 -15.03 -1.15
C HIS A 161 -3.08 -13.77 -0.35
N CYS A 162 -2.52 -12.60 -0.67
CA CYS A 162 -2.90 -11.34 -0.04
C CYS A 162 -4.38 -11.00 -0.27
N GLY A 163 -4.91 -11.22 -1.48
CA GLY A 163 -6.34 -11.04 -1.75
C GLY A 163 -7.22 -11.95 -0.87
N LYS A 164 -6.82 -13.21 -0.69
CA LYS A 164 -7.53 -14.15 0.20
C LYS A 164 -7.50 -13.68 1.67
N ARG A 165 -6.36 -13.19 2.16
CA ARG A 165 -6.24 -12.59 3.51
C ARG A 165 -7.18 -11.40 3.69
N MET A 166 -7.28 -10.50 2.71
CA MET A 166 -8.22 -9.37 2.77
C MET A 166 -9.67 -9.87 2.86
N PHE A 167 -10.06 -10.86 2.04
CA PHE A 167 -11.40 -11.45 2.10
C PHE A 167 -11.69 -12.15 3.43
N GLN A 168 -10.70 -12.81 4.04
CA GLN A 168 -10.85 -13.41 5.37
C GLN A 168 -11.28 -12.35 6.41
N VAL A 169 -10.73 -11.14 6.34
CA VAL A 169 -11.16 -10.02 7.20
C VAL A 169 -12.54 -9.51 6.79
N PHE A 170 -12.80 -9.34 5.49
CA PHE A 170 -14.07 -8.79 4.98
C PHE A 170 -15.28 -9.65 5.33
N LYS A 171 -15.16 -10.98 5.31
CA LYS A 171 -16.25 -11.91 5.63
C LYS A 171 -16.80 -11.70 7.05
N ASN A 172 -16.00 -11.17 7.97
CA ASN A 172 -16.44 -10.88 9.33
C ASN A 172 -17.34 -9.62 9.43
N ASN A 173 -17.59 -8.92 8.32
CA ASN A 173 -18.50 -7.77 8.29
C ASN A 173 -19.93 -8.22 7.95
N ARG A 174 -20.90 -7.86 8.79
CA ARG A 174 -22.33 -8.17 8.59
C ARG A 174 -22.89 -7.66 7.26
N LYS A 175 -22.33 -6.59 6.69
CA LYS A 175 -22.74 -5.99 5.42
C LYS A 175 -21.99 -6.54 4.21
N PHE A 176 -21.09 -7.52 4.39
CA PHE A 176 -20.20 -8.01 3.34
C PHE A 176 -20.95 -8.45 2.08
N ASN A 177 -21.97 -9.31 2.20
CA ASN A 177 -22.72 -9.81 1.04
C ASN A 177 -23.41 -8.68 0.27
N LYS A 178 -24.09 -7.78 0.98
CA LYS A 178 -24.73 -6.60 0.37
C LYS A 178 -23.73 -5.71 -0.36
N LEU A 179 -22.57 -5.43 0.25
CA LEU A 179 -21.54 -4.59 -0.36
C LEU A 179 -20.86 -5.27 -1.55
N LYS A 180 -20.69 -6.59 -1.51
CA LYS A 180 -20.18 -7.41 -2.61
C LYS A 180 -21.09 -7.29 -3.83
N GLU A 181 -22.40 -7.48 -3.65
CA GLU A 181 -23.43 -7.32 -4.69
C GLU A 181 -23.52 -5.88 -5.23
N GLN A 182 -23.32 -4.88 -4.36
CA GLN A 182 -23.36 -3.48 -4.76
C GLN A 182 -22.16 -3.05 -5.61
N HIS A 183 -20.98 -3.64 -5.39
CA HIS A 183 -19.73 -3.13 -5.95
C HIS A 183 -19.08 -4.02 -7.00
N LEU A 184 -19.50 -5.28 -7.13
CA LEU A 184 -18.92 -6.27 -8.05
C LEU A 184 -19.97 -6.74 -9.07
N GLU A 185 -19.48 -7.13 -10.25
CA GLU A 185 -20.33 -7.70 -11.31
C GLU A 185 -20.72 -9.15 -11.00
N ILE A 186 -21.86 -9.60 -11.52
CA ILE A 186 -22.44 -10.94 -11.24
C ILE A 186 -21.43 -12.05 -11.55
N ASN A 187 -20.84 -12.08 -12.75
CA ASN A 187 -19.84 -13.09 -13.12
C ASN A 187 -18.62 -13.09 -12.19
N THR A 188 -18.25 -11.91 -11.67
CA THR A 188 -17.15 -11.78 -10.74
C THR A 188 -17.51 -12.40 -9.39
N ILE A 189 -18.75 -12.19 -8.92
CA ILE A 189 -19.26 -12.80 -7.68
C ILE A 189 -19.30 -14.32 -7.79
N GLU A 190 -19.75 -14.86 -8.92
CA GLU A 190 -19.78 -16.31 -9.18
C GLU A 190 -18.37 -16.91 -9.16
N ASN A 191 -17.42 -16.28 -9.84
CA ASN A 191 -16.03 -16.73 -9.83
C ASN A 191 -15.39 -16.66 -8.44
N LEU A 192 -15.76 -15.65 -7.63
CA LEU A 192 -15.29 -15.51 -6.26
C LEU A 192 -15.87 -16.56 -5.32
N ALA A 193 -17.06 -17.12 -5.60
CA ALA A 193 -17.76 -18.03 -4.69
C ALA A 193 -16.88 -19.21 -4.26
N LYS A 194 -16.22 -19.87 -5.22
CA LYS A 194 -15.29 -20.98 -4.97
C LYS A 194 -14.10 -20.57 -4.08
N ILE A 195 -13.61 -19.35 -4.23
CA ILE A 195 -12.49 -18.83 -3.43
C ILE A 195 -12.96 -18.55 -1.99
N LEU A 196 -14.15 -17.98 -1.83
CA LEU A 196 -14.73 -17.67 -0.52
C LEU A 196 -15.07 -18.94 0.28
N GLU A 197 -15.51 -20.00 -0.41
CA GLU A 197 -15.74 -21.33 0.16
C GLU A 197 -14.42 -21.99 0.61
N GLN A 198 -13.36 -21.88 -0.20
CA GLN A 198 -12.02 -22.35 0.19
C GLN A 198 -11.51 -21.63 1.44
N ILE A 199 -11.70 -20.31 1.53
CA ILE A 199 -11.32 -19.53 2.71
C ILE A 199 -12.10 -19.99 3.94
N GLU A 200 -13.37 -20.39 3.79
CA GLU A 200 -14.21 -20.88 4.88
C GLU A 200 -13.77 -22.24 5.40
N THR A 201 -13.54 -23.17 4.48
CA THR A 201 -13.26 -24.57 4.80
C THR A 201 -11.82 -24.79 5.26
N LYS A 202 -10.86 -24.04 4.70
CA LYS A 202 -9.42 -24.26 4.93
C LYS A 202 -8.71 -23.10 5.60
N GLY A 203 -9.36 -21.94 5.75
CA GLY A 203 -8.70 -20.72 6.17
C GLY A 203 -7.69 -20.19 5.15
N VAL A 204 -6.87 -19.23 5.59
CA VAL A 204 -5.75 -18.69 4.80
C VAL A 204 -4.51 -18.76 5.68
N SER A 205 -3.44 -19.40 5.17
CA SER A 205 -2.17 -19.53 5.89
C SER A 205 -1.62 -18.17 6.34
N GLU A 206 -0.98 -18.12 7.51
CA GLU A 206 -0.36 -16.88 8.04
C GLU A 206 1.10 -16.70 7.60
N GLU A 207 1.71 -17.74 7.02
CA GLU A 207 3.15 -17.84 6.79
C GLU A 207 3.65 -17.00 5.60
N TYR A 208 2.75 -16.48 4.76
CA TYR A 208 3.05 -16.03 3.40
C TYR A 208 3.23 -14.51 3.20
N LEU A 209 3.46 -13.72 4.25
CA LEU A 209 3.71 -12.27 4.10
C LEU A 209 5.20 -11.94 4.27
N PRO A 210 6.01 -11.87 3.18
CA PRO A 210 7.44 -11.57 3.24
C PRO A 210 7.78 -10.23 3.92
N ILE A 211 6.85 -9.27 3.98
CA ILE A 211 7.04 -8.00 4.68
C ILE A 211 7.09 -8.16 6.22
N ASN A 212 6.62 -9.28 6.79
CA ASN A 212 6.69 -9.53 8.24
C ASN A 212 8.13 -9.65 8.78
N ILE A 213 9.14 -9.78 7.91
CA ILE A 213 10.56 -9.94 8.28
C ILE A 213 11.20 -8.62 8.80
N ILE A 214 10.48 -7.48 8.75
CA ILE A 214 11.00 -6.17 9.20
C ILE A 214 10.36 -5.69 10.51
N LYS A 215 9.55 -6.53 11.18
CA LYS A 215 9.12 -6.27 12.56
C LYS A 215 10.21 -6.68 13.55
#